data_AF-A0A2T1K3G1-F1
#
_entry.id   AF-A0A2T1K3G1-F1
#
_cell.length_a   1.000
_cell.length_b   1.000
_cell.length_c   1.000
_cell.angle_alpha   90.00
_cell.angle_beta   90.00
_cell.angle_gamma   90.00
#
_symmetry.space_group_name_H-M   'P 1'
#
loop_
_entity.id
_entity.type
_entity.pdbx_description
1 polymer ?
#
loop_
_entity_poly.entity_id
_entity_poly.type
_entity_poly.pdbx_seq_one_letter_code
_entity_poly.pdbx_strand_id
1 'polypeptide(L)' 'METFTLDGKRYNIDELPEDAQRLARQAALTTELIEKLEARAAIARTAQVRYVDHLKASLGKAPAAKSKK' A
#
# COMPACT_ATOMS: atom_id res chain seq x y z
N MET A 1 -24.12 4.22 18.19
CA MET A 1 -23.42 5.50 18.00
C MET A 1 -22.09 5.20 17.34
N GLU A 2 -22.03 5.47 16.04
CA GLU A 2 -20.79 5.35 15.28
C GLU A 2 -19.92 6.56 15.61
N THR A 3 -18.69 6.33 16.07
CA THR A 3 -17.78 7.41 16.47
C THR A 3 -16.56 7.41 15.58
N PHE A 4 -16.16 8.59 15.10
CA PHE A 4 -14.96 8.76 14.29
C PHE A 4 -13.98 9.69 15.00
N THR A 5 -12.68 9.46 14.80
CA THR A 5 -11.63 10.28 15.41
C THR A 5 -10.94 11.09 14.32
N LEU A 6 -10.88 12.41 14.50
CA LEU A 6 -10.15 13.34 13.63
C LEU A 6 -9.27 14.23 14.51
N ASP A 7 -7.99 14.34 14.17
CA ASP A 7 -7.01 15.16 14.91
C ASP A 7 -6.98 14.87 16.42
N GLY A 8 -7.15 13.60 16.79
CA GLY A 8 -7.19 13.15 18.19
C GLY A 8 -8.48 13.48 18.94
N LYS A 9 -9.46 14.12 18.31
CA LYS A 9 -10.79 14.36 18.88
C LYS A 9 -11.79 13.34 18.38
N ARG A 10 -12.60 12.82 19.30
CA ARG A 10 -13.66 11.85 19.00
C ARG A 10 -14.98 12.58 18.74
N TYR A 11 -15.62 12.27 17.63
CA TYR A 11 -16.90 12.81 17.21
C TYR A 11 -17.93 11.71 17.12
N ASN A 12 -19.16 11.97 17.57
CA ASN A 12 -20.30 11.12 17.27
C ASN A 12 -20.80 11.46 15.86
N ILE A 13 -20.78 10.51 14.93
CA ILE A 13 -21.12 10.76 13.54
C ILE A 13 -22.57 11.24 13.42
N ASP A 14 -23.46 10.68 14.24
CA ASP A 14 -24.89 10.99 14.22
C ASP A 14 -25.19 12.46 14.61
N GLU A 15 -24.25 13.13 15.28
CA GLU A 15 -24.34 14.53 15.71
C GLU A 15 -23.68 15.52 14.72
N LEU A 16 -23.02 15.01 13.68
CA LEU A 16 -22.38 15.85 12.67
C LEU A 16 -23.40 16.33 11.62
N PRO A 17 -23.15 17.50 10.98
CA PRO A 17 -23.89 17.91 9.79
C PRO A 17 -23.86 16.82 8.70
N GLU A 18 -24.92 16.71 7.91
CA GLU A 18 -25.07 15.64 6.90
C GLU A 18 -23.87 15.53 5.95
N ASP A 19 -23.34 16.67 5.49
CA ASP A 19 -22.14 16.71 4.66
C ASP A 19 -20.91 16.14 5.36
N ALA A 20 -20.73 16.45 6.65
CA ALA A 20 -19.63 15.93 7.45
C ALA A 20 -19.77 14.42 7.71
N GLN A 21 -21.00 13.92 7.90
CA GLN A 21 -21.23 12.48 8.00
C GLN A 21 -20.87 11.75 6.71
N ARG A 22 -21.26 12.30 5.56
CA ARG A 22 -20.92 11.75 4.24
C ARG A 22 -19.40 11.70 4.05
N LEU A 23 -18.70 12.78 4.38
CA LEU A 23 -17.24 12.84 4.30
C LEU A 23 -16.56 11.85 5.26
N ALA A 24 -17.05 11.71 6.50
CA ALA A 24 -16.52 10.74 7.46
C ALA A 24 -16.64 9.30 6.94
N ARG A 25 -17.80 8.94 6.38
CA ARG A 25 -18.01 7.63 5.74
C ARG A 25 -17.09 7.42 4.53
N GLN A 26 -16.94 8.44 3.69
CA GLN A 26 -16.02 8.37 2.55
C GLN A 26 -14.56 8.21 2.98
N ALA A 27 -14.13 8.93 4.03
CA ALA A 27 -12.78 8.82 4.57
C ALA A 27 -12.50 7.44 5.16
N ALA A 28 -13.49 6.81 5.82
CA ALA A 28 -13.36 5.44 6.30
C ALA A 28 -13.17 4.45 5.14
N LEU A 29 -13.98 4.57 4.08
CA LEU A 29 -13.88 3.71 2.89
C LEU A 29 -12.55 3.89 2.16
N THR A 30 -12.06 5.11 2.02
CA THR A 30 -10.76 5.36 1.38
C THR A 30 -9.60 4.86 2.24
N THR A 31 -9.70 4.95 3.56
CA THR A 31 -8.70 4.37 4.48
C THR A 31 -8.60 2.86 4.29
N GLU A 32 -9.74 2.14 4.29
CA GLU A 32 -9.77 0.69 4.05
C GLU A 32 -9.17 0.32 2.68
N LEU A 33 -9.44 1.15 1.66
CA LEU A 33 -8.86 0.95 0.33
C LEU A 33 -7.34 1.15 0.32
N ILE A 34 -6.83 2.17 1.01
CA ILE A 34 -5.39 2.43 1.15
C ILE A 34 -4.71 1.23 1.80
N GLU A 35 -5.23 0.73 2.92
CA GLU A 35 -4.68 -0.44 3.63
C GLU A 35 -4.59 -1.68 2.71
N LYS A 36 -5.63 -1.93 1.91
CA LYS A 36 -5.65 -3.03 0.93
C LYS A 36 -4.59 -2.84 -0.16
N LEU A 37 -4.41 -1.61 -0.65
CA LEU A 37 -3.41 -1.29 -1.67
C LEU A 37 -1.99 -1.41 -1.12
N GLU A 38 -1.74 -0.97 0.11
CA GLU A 38 -0.45 -1.12 0.79
C GLU A 38 -0.08 -2.59 0.98
N ALA A 39 -1.03 -3.43 1.39
CA ALA A 39 -0.81 -4.88 1.48
C ALA A 39 -0.42 -5.48 0.13
N ARG A 40 -1.11 -5.11 -0.96
CA ARG A 40 -0.77 -5.56 -2.32
C ARG A 40 0.60 -5.06 -2.77
N ALA A 41 0.93 -3.80 -2.46
CA ALA A 41 2.23 -3.22 -2.76
C ALA A 41 3.37 -3.96 -2.04
N ALA A 42 3.16 -4.35 -0.77
CA ALA A 42 4.14 -5.12 0.00
C ALA A 42 4.41 -6.51 -0.63
N ILE A 43 3.36 -7.20 -1.10
CA ILE A 43 3.49 -8.48 -1.82
C ILE A 43 4.28 -8.28 -3.11
N ALA A 44 3.90 -7.29 -3.92
CA ALA A 44 4.58 -7.00 -5.18
C ALA A 44 6.07 -6.66 -4.97
N ARG A 45 6.39 -5.86 -3.94
CA ARG A 45 7.76 -5.53 -3.57
C ARG A 45 8.56 -6.77 -3.17
N THR A 46 7.96 -7.68 -2.40
CA THR A 46 8.60 -8.95 -2.01
C THR A 46 8.90 -9.83 -3.24
N ALA A 47 7.95 -9.95 -4.15
CA ALA A 47 8.14 -10.69 -5.40
C ALA A 47 9.24 -10.07 -6.26
N GLN A 48 9.23 -8.74 -6.42
CA GLN A 48 10.24 -8.01 -7.17
C GLN A 48 11.65 -8.26 -6.64
N VAL A 49 11.85 -8.21 -5.32
CA VAL A 49 13.16 -8.49 -4.70
C VAL A 49 13.63 -9.89 -5.08
N ARG A 50 12.77 -10.91 -4.96
CA ARG A 50 13.11 -12.29 -5.34
C ARG A 50 13.46 -12.42 -6.82
N TYR A 51 12.72 -11.75 -7.70
CA TYR A 51 13.02 -11.76 -9.13
C TYR A 51 14.36 -11.11 -9.46
N VAL A 52 14.67 -9.99 -8.81
CA VAL A 52 15.96 -9.29 -8.96
C VAL A 52 17.11 -10.16 -8.45
N ASP A 53 16.95 -10.81 -7.30
CA ASP A 53 17.97 -11.69 -6.74
C ASP A 53 18.24 -12.89 -7.65
N HIS A 54 17.18 -13.50 -8.18
CA HIS A 54 17.30 -14.60 -9.14
C HIS A 54 17.97 -14.15 -10.45
N LEU A 55 17.61 -12.95 -10.95
CA LEU A 55 18.25 -12.39 -12.13
C LEU A 55 19.75 -12.16 -11.91
N LYS A 56 20.15 -11.58 -10.77
CA LYS A 56 21.56 -11.38 -10.41
C LYS A 56 22.32 -12.71 -10.34
N ALA A 57 21.72 -13.75 -9.76
CA ALA A 57 22.32 -15.08 -9.70
C ALA A 57 22.52 -15.69 -11.09
N SER A 58 21.54 -15.52 -12.00
CA SER A 58 21.64 -15.98 -13.38
C SER A 58 22.72 -15.23 -14.18
N LEU A 59 22.83 -13.92 -13.99
CA LEU A 59 23.85 -13.10 -14.64
C LEU A 59 25.26 -13.40 -14.09
N GLY A 60 25.41 -13.65 -12.79
CA GLY A 60 26.68 -14.10 -12.21
C GLY A 60 27.14 -15.49 -12.66
N LYS A 61 26.22 -16.30 -13.20
CA LYS A 61 26.50 -17.60 -13.82
C LYS A 61 26.68 -17.52 -15.34
N ALA A 62 26.40 -16.37 -15.96
CA ALA A 62 26.62 -16.20 -17.38
C ALA A 62 28.14 -16.25 -17.65
N PRO A 63 28.62 -17.08 -18.59
CA PRO A 63 30.04 -17.11 -18.93
C PRO A 63 30.43 -15.71 -19.38
N ALA A 64 31.48 -15.16 -18.76
CA ALA A 64 32.05 -13.86 -19.09
C ALA A 64 32.02 -13.69 -20.61
N ALA A 65 31.21 -12.75 -21.10
CA ALA A 65 31.07 -12.49 -22.51
C ALA A 65 32.49 -12.29 -23.05
N LYS A 66 32.97 -13.27 -23.85
CA LYS A 66 34.30 -13.21 -24.44
C LYS A 66 34.35 -11.97 -25.31
N SER A 67 34.89 -10.89 -24.74
CA SER A 67 35.38 -9.75 -25.49
C SER A 67 36.52 -10.28 -26.36
N LYS A 68 36.20 -10.61 -27.62
CA LYS A 68 37.20 -10.88 -28.64
C LYS A 68 37.87 -9.55 -28.97
N LYS A 69 39.13 -9.43 -28.55
CA LYS A 69 40.09 -8.44 -29.02
C LYS A 69 40.61 -8.85 -30.40
#